data_AF-A0A2V7LUJ1-F1
#
_entry.id   AF-A0A2V7LUJ1-F1
#
_cell.length_a   1.000
_cell.length_b   1.000
_cell.length_c   1.000
_cell.angle_alpha   90.00
_cell.angle_beta   90.00
_cell.angle_gamma   90.00
#
_symmetry.space_group_name_H-M   'P 1'
#
loop_
_entity.id
_entity.type
_entity.pdbx_description
1 polymer ?
#
loop_
_entity_poly.entity_id
_entity_poly.type
_entity_poly.pdbx_seq_one_letter_code
_entity_poly.pdbx_strand_id
1 'polypeptide(L)'
;MRPHTRWVAVASGWGVLLFAAGVTRAVAQESHIGSVTGHAPAGRPLYERYCAGCHGDDGDARGENAQWIDPRPRDFTMAVFKCRSTPTGTLPTDEDLFNAMTRGFVTTNMPPWVALTPQGRADMVAYIKTFSPK
;
A
#
# COMPACT_ATOMS: atom_id res chain seq x y z
N MET A 1 63.33 -3.02 -45.00
CA MET A 1 62.66 -3.90 -44.02
C MET A 1 61.43 -3.17 -43.48
N ARG A 2 60.26 -3.83 -43.48
CA ARG A 2 58.95 -3.38 -42.92
C ARG A 2 59.05 -3.12 -41.40
N PRO A 3 58.11 -2.42 -40.71
CA PRO A 3 56.66 -2.29 -40.99
C PRO A 3 56.08 -0.84 -40.86
N HIS A 4 55.04 -0.41 -41.58
CA HIS A 4 53.59 -0.67 -41.44
C HIS A 4 53.02 -0.60 -40.02
N THR A 5 52.39 0.52 -39.64
CA THR A 5 51.11 0.47 -38.91
C THR A 5 50.27 1.73 -39.15
N ARG A 6 48.98 1.49 -39.39
CA ARG A 6 47.95 2.40 -39.89
C ARG A 6 47.31 3.14 -38.70
N TRP A 7 47.18 4.46 -38.77
CA TRP A 7 46.40 5.24 -37.79
C TRP A 7 44.94 5.34 -38.25
N VAL A 8 44.13 4.47 -37.66
CA VAL A 8 42.87 4.74 -36.94
C VAL A 8 41.93 5.82 -37.50
N ALA A 9 40.80 5.35 -38.04
CA ALA A 9 39.52 6.06 -38.17
C ALA A 9 39.00 6.47 -36.77
N VAL A 10 38.11 7.45 -36.60
CA VAL A 10 36.66 7.26 -36.71
C VAL A 10 36.02 8.61 -36.43
N ALA A 11 35.01 8.97 -37.23
CA ALA A 11 34.20 10.16 -37.07
C ALA A 11 33.32 10.08 -35.81
N SER A 12 33.39 11.10 -34.97
CA SER A 12 32.56 11.25 -33.77
C SER A 12 31.12 11.62 -34.15
N GLY A 13 30.27 10.61 -34.29
CA GLY A 13 28.82 10.79 -34.39
C GLY A 13 28.20 11.07 -33.02
N TRP A 14 27.65 12.26 -32.83
CA TRP A 14 26.84 12.62 -31.67
C TRP A 14 25.47 11.96 -31.78
N GLY A 15 25.32 10.76 -31.21
CA GLY A 15 24.04 10.12 -31.01
C GLY A 15 23.34 10.68 -29.77
N VAL A 16 22.40 11.60 -29.96
CA VAL A 16 21.48 12.02 -28.89
C VAL A 16 20.45 10.90 -28.68
N LEU A 17 20.65 10.10 -27.63
CA LEU A 17 19.66 9.14 -27.15
C LEU A 17 18.55 9.90 -26.41
N LEU A 18 17.41 10.08 -27.08
CA LEU A 18 16.15 10.48 -26.44
C LEU A 18 15.64 9.32 -25.58
N PHE A 19 15.91 9.34 -24.28
CA PHE A 19 15.20 8.51 -23.32
C PHE A 19 13.77 9.06 -23.16
N ALA A 20 12.83 8.53 -23.93
CA ALA A 20 11.41 8.65 -23.62
C ALA A 20 11.10 7.74 -22.42
N ALA A 21 11.40 8.22 -21.21
CA ALA A 21 10.91 7.61 -19.99
C ALA A 21 9.39 7.82 -19.94
N GLY A 22 8.63 6.79 -20.34
CA GLY A 22 7.20 6.75 -20.13
C GLY A 22 6.91 6.89 -18.64
N VAL A 23 6.34 8.02 -18.25
CA VAL A 23 5.81 8.24 -16.90
C VAL A 23 4.62 7.30 -16.76
N THR A 24 4.83 6.11 -16.21
CA THR A 24 3.74 5.34 -15.62
C THR A 24 3.20 6.21 -14.49
N ARG A 25 2.06 6.88 -14.71
CA ARG A 25 1.28 7.43 -13.61
C ARG A 25 0.95 6.24 -12.72
N ALA A 26 1.72 6.07 -11.64
CA ALA A 26 1.28 5.27 -10.52
C ALA A 26 -0.02 5.93 -10.06
N VAL A 27 -1.15 5.33 -10.44
CA VAL A 27 -2.44 5.73 -9.89
C VAL A 27 -2.27 5.57 -8.39
N ALA A 28 -2.33 6.67 -7.64
CA ALA A 28 -2.29 6.59 -6.19
C ALA A 28 -3.40 5.62 -5.79
N GLN A 29 -3.08 4.64 -4.94
CA GLN A 29 -4.09 3.68 -4.52
C GLN A 29 -5.25 4.45 -3.86
N GLU A 30 -6.45 4.25 -4.38
CA GLU A 30 -7.68 4.92 -3.93
C GLU A 30 -8.62 3.90 -3.29
N SER A 31 -9.56 4.39 -2.50
CA SER A 31 -10.72 3.62 -2.05
C SER A 31 -12.01 4.39 -2.26
N HIS A 32 -13.10 3.74 -2.60
CA HIS A 32 -14.39 4.39 -2.84
C HIS A 32 -15.41 3.88 -1.82
N ILE A 33 -15.91 4.79 -0.97
CA ILE A 33 -16.93 4.52 0.05
C ILE A 33 -18.10 5.48 -0.18
N GLY A 34 -19.13 5.01 -0.90
CA GLY A 34 -20.22 5.88 -1.35
C GLY A 34 -19.71 7.09 -2.16
N SER A 35 -19.92 8.31 -1.65
CA SER A 35 -19.43 9.55 -2.28
C SER A 35 -18.02 9.97 -1.84
N VAL A 36 -17.39 9.22 -0.93
CA VAL A 36 -16.06 9.53 -0.38
C VAL A 36 -15.00 8.74 -1.15
N THR A 37 -14.01 9.44 -1.70
CA THR A 37 -12.81 8.81 -2.29
C THR A 37 -11.62 9.04 -1.35
N GLY A 38 -11.05 7.94 -0.87
CA GLY A 38 -9.88 7.90 -0.01
C GLY A 38 -8.59 7.83 -0.82
N HIS A 39 -7.51 8.44 -0.32
CA HIS A 39 -6.22 8.52 -1.00
C HIS A 39 -5.09 8.01 -0.10
N ALA A 40 -4.34 7.01 -0.57
CA ALA A 40 -3.27 6.39 0.20
C ALA A 40 -2.22 7.38 0.78
N PRO A 41 -1.77 8.43 0.07
CA PRO A 41 -0.83 9.40 0.64
C PRO A 41 -1.35 10.13 1.89
N ALA A 42 -2.66 10.38 1.97
CA ALA A 42 -3.28 10.99 3.14
C ALA A 42 -3.50 9.98 4.28
N GLY A 43 -3.66 8.69 3.95
CA GLY A 43 -3.83 7.61 4.92
C GLY A 43 -2.54 7.19 5.60
N ARG A 44 -1.41 7.26 4.90
CA ARG A 44 -0.08 6.89 5.41
C ARG A 44 0.26 7.48 6.79
N PRO A 45 0.22 8.81 7.02
CA PRO A 45 0.57 9.37 8.33
C PRO A 45 -0.41 8.96 9.44
N LEU A 46 -1.66 8.65 9.09
CA LEU A 46 -2.62 8.12 10.06
C LEU A 46 -2.25 6.68 10.43
N TYR A 47 -1.88 5.85 9.44
CA TYR A 47 -1.47 4.47 9.67
C TYR A 47 -0.23 4.38 10.56
N GLU A 48 0.81 5.15 10.22
CA GLU A 48 2.06 5.21 10.98
C GLU A 48 1.79 5.59 12.45
N ARG A 49 0.86 6.53 12.67
CA ARG A 49 0.51 7.01 14.02
C ARG A 49 -0.33 6.02 14.82
N TYR A 50 -1.26 5.32 14.19
CA TYR A 50 -2.35 4.63 14.89
C TYR A 50 -2.39 3.12 14.71
N CYS A 51 -1.76 2.59 13.66
CA CYS A 51 -1.92 1.21 13.22
C CYS A 51 -0.60 0.43 13.25
N ALA A 52 0.51 1.07 12.87
CA ALA A 52 1.82 0.43 12.72
C ALA A 52 2.31 -0.28 14.00
N GLY A 53 2.04 0.28 15.18
CA GLY A 53 2.44 -0.33 16.45
C GLY A 53 1.88 -1.76 16.66
N CYS A 54 0.74 -2.09 16.05
CA CYS A 54 0.16 -3.44 16.10
C CYS A 54 0.32 -4.19 14.77
N HIS A 55 0.12 -3.52 13.64
CA HIS A 55 0.10 -4.14 12.32
C HIS A 55 1.46 -4.16 11.60
N GLY A 56 2.49 -3.50 12.15
CA GLY A 56 3.82 -3.36 11.54
C GLY A 56 3.88 -2.21 10.54
N ASP A 57 5.06 -1.62 10.34
CA ASP A 57 5.27 -0.56 9.34
C ASP A 57 5.01 -1.08 7.91
N ASP A 58 5.29 -2.36 7.67
CA ASP A 58 5.10 -3.06 6.40
C ASP A 58 3.72 -3.76 6.30
N GLY A 59 2.85 -3.58 7.29
CA GLY A 59 1.54 -4.24 7.33
C GLY A 59 1.57 -5.76 7.50
N ASP A 60 2.71 -6.32 7.92
CA ASP A 60 2.99 -7.76 8.02
C ASP A 60 2.61 -8.38 9.38
N ALA A 61 1.85 -7.64 10.19
CA ALA A 61 1.48 -7.99 11.57
C ALA A 61 2.67 -8.23 12.52
N ARG A 62 3.81 -7.56 12.27
CA ARG A 62 4.99 -7.56 13.15
C ARG A 62 5.25 -6.22 13.85
N GLY A 63 4.18 -5.48 14.15
CA GLY A 63 4.29 -4.29 15.00
C GLY A 63 4.86 -4.63 16.38
N GLU A 64 5.48 -3.66 17.05
CA GLU A 64 6.12 -3.83 18.37
C GLU A 64 5.20 -4.50 19.42
N ASN A 65 3.89 -4.26 19.31
CA ASN A 65 2.87 -4.78 20.22
C ASN A 65 2.27 -6.11 19.75
N ALA A 66 2.53 -6.55 18.52
CA ALA A 66 1.87 -7.72 17.92
C ALA A 66 2.10 -9.02 18.70
N GLN A 67 3.28 -9.16 19.33
CA GLN A 67 3.64 -10.32 20.14
C GLN A 67 2.82 -10.46 21.44
N TRP A 68 2.19 -9.36 21.89
CA TRP A 68 1.40 -9.30 23.14
C TRP A 68 -0.11 -9.31 22.91
N ILE A 69 -0.55 -9.47 21.65
CA ILE A 69 -1.96 -9.34 21.26
C ILE A 69 -2.49 -10.71 20.79
N ASP A 70 -3.56 -11.18 21.43
CA ASP A 70 -4.31 -12.37 21.02
C ASP A 70 -5.81 -12.02 20.90
N PRO A 71 -6.47 -12.23 19.74
CA PRO A 71 -5.93 -12.78 18.49
C PRO A 71 -4.91 -11.85 17.82
N ARG A 72 -3.89 -12.44 17.18
CA ARG A 72 -2.86 -11.67 16.45
C ARG A 72 -3.46 -10.66 15.47
N PRO A 73 -2.85 -9.46 15.33
CA PRO A 73 -3.28 -8.46 14.35
C PRO A 73 -3.31 -9.02 12.92
N ARG A 74 -4.13 -8.39 12.07
CA ARG A 74 -4.24 -8.78 10.67
C ARG A 74 -2.95 -8.44 9.92
N ASP A 75 -2.39 -9.45 9.25
CA ASP A 75 -1.38 -9.28 8.20
C ASP A 75 -2.10 -8.86 6.91
N PHE A 76 -1.86 -7.61 6.48
CA PHE A 76 -2.45 -7.01 5.29
C PHE A 76 -1.75 -7.46 4.00
N THR A 77 -0.50 -7.90 4.07
CA THR A 77 0.28 -8.37 2.90
C THR A 77 -0.33 -9.62 2.27
N MET A 78 -1.05 -10.41 3.08
CA MET A 78 -1.73 -11.62 2.63
C MET A 78 -3.01 -11.34 1.83
N ALA A 79 -3.60 -10.15 2.01
CA ALA A 79 -4.92 -9.75 1.52
C ALA A 79 -6.05 -10.75 1.86
N VAL A 80 -5.98 -11.36 3.04
CA VAL A 80 -6.99 -12.28 3.55
C VAL A 80 -7.72 -11.66 4.73
N PHE A 81 -9.00 -11.33 4.53
CA PHE A 81 -9.81 -10.63 5.52
C PHE A 81 -10.96 -11.51 6.02
N LYS A 82 -11.19 -11.47 7.34
CA LYS A 82 -12.20 -12.31 8.02
C LYS A 82 -13.62 -11.83 7.75
N CYS A 83 -13.88 -10.53 7.89
CA CYS A 83 -15.20 -9.95 7.71
C CYS A 83 -15.28 -9.28 6.36
N ARG A 84 -16.12 -9.83 5.49
CA ARG A 84 -16.34 -9.34 4.13
C ARG A 84 -17.68 -9.83 3.60
N SER A 85 -18.24 -9.06 2.68
CA SER A 85 -19.51 -9.33 2.01
C SER A 85 -19.34 -10.19 0.74
N THR A 86 -18.11 -10.44 0.32
CA THR A 86 -17.76 -11.17 -0.90
C THR A 86 -17.56 -12.69 -0.66
N PRO A 87 -17.67 -13.56 -1.69
CA PRO A 87 -17.59 -15.03 -1.54
C PRO A 87 -16.25 -15.56 -1.01
N THR A 88 -16.21 -16.72 -0.34
CA THR A 88 -14.97 -17.36 0.16
C THR A 88 -13.84 -17.37 -0.88
N GLY A 89 -12.66 -16.83 -0.52
CA GLY A 89 -11.48 -16.77 -1.40
C GLY A 89 -11.29 -15.47 -2.19
N THR A 90 -12.24 -14.53 -2.14
CA THR A 90 -12.13 -13.24 -2.84
C THR A 90 -11.71 -12.09 -1.92
N LEU A 91 -11.36 -10.94 -2.50
CA LEU A 91 -11.02 -9.73 -1.75
C LEU A 91 -12.26 -9.08 -1.10
N PRO A 92 -12.10 -8.40 0.05
CA PRO A 92 -13.15 -7.54 0.60
C PRO A 92 -13.43 -6.33 -0.31
N THR A 93 -14.59 -5.72 -0.17
CA THR A 93 -14.84 -4.40 -0.76
C THR A 93 -14.18 -3.28 0.06
N ASP A 94 -14.13 -2.07 -0.49
CA ASP A 94 -13.67 -0.89 0.27
C ASP A 94 -14.60 -0.61 1.46
N GLU A 95 -15.92 -0.79 1.29
CA GLU A 95 -16.89 -0.71 2.39
C GLU A 95 -16.65 -1.76 3.47
N ASP A 96 -16.26 -2.99 3.12
CA ASP A 96 -15.96 -4.03 4.11
C ASP A 96 -14.81 -3.60 5.04
N LEU A 97 -13.73 -3.07 4.44
CA LEU A 97 -12.55 -2.56 5.16
C LEU A 97 -12.90 -1.31 5.99
N PHE A 98 -13.63 -0.37 5.38
CA PHE A 98 -14.10 0.84 6.05
C PHE A 98 -14.95 0.52 7.28
N ASN A 99 -15.89 -0.41 7.14
CA ASN A 99 -16.78 -0.82 8.22
C ASN A 99 -16.01 -1.59 9.31
N ALA A 100 -15.02 -2.41 8.94
CA ALA A 100 -14.19 -3.15 9.90
C ALA A 100 -13.39 -2.20 10.79
N MET A 101 -12.72 -1.21 10.19
CA MET A 101 -11.99 -0.17 10.93
C MET A 101 -12.94 0.75 11.73
N THR A 102 -14.10 1.09 11.18
CA THR A 102 -15.09 1.93 11.86
C THR A 102 -15.56 1.32 13.17
N ARG A 103 -15.92 0.04 13.16
CA ARG A 103 -16.50 -0.63 14.33
C ARG A 103 -15.47 -1.35 15.21
N GLY A 104 -14.26 -1.56 14.69
CA GLY A 104 -13.26 -2.42 15.34
C GLY A 104 -13.70 -3.88 15.40
N PHE A 105 -13.07 -4.65 16.27
CA PHE A 105 -13.45 -6.05 16.51
C PHE A 105 -13.58 -6.31 18.01
N VAL A 106 -14.79 -6.67 18.45
CA VAL A 106 -15.04 -7.09 19.83
C VAL A 106 -14.16 -8.28 20.21
N THR A 107 -13.80 -8.37 21.49
CA THR A 107 -12.90 -9.41 22.04
C THR A 107 -11.53 -9.47 21.35
N THR A 108 -11.05 -8.34 20.81
CA THR A 108 -9.69 -8.17 20.27
C THR A 108 -9.14 -6.81 20.69
N ASN A 109 -7.84 -6.58 20.45
CA ASN A 109 -7.21 -5.27 20.69
C ASN A 109 -7.39 -4.29 19.52
N MET A 110 -8.26 -4.57 18.53
CA MET A 110 -8.54 -3.67 17.41
C MET A 110 -9.72 -2.74 17.75
N PRO A 111 -9.48 -1.48 18.15
CA PRO A 111 -10.53 -0.58 18.59
C PRO A 111 -11.37 -0.05 17.41
N PRO A 112 -12.55 0.54 17.69
CA PRO A 112 -13.26 1.33 16.70
C PRO A 112 -12.52 2.66 16.43
N TRP A 113 -12.38 3.02 15.17
CA TRP A 113 -11.73 4.28 14.75
C TRP A 113 -12.72 5.39 14.39
N VAL A 114 -13.83 5.49 15.14
CA VAL A 114 -14.85 6.54 14.95
C VAL A 114 -14.34 7.95 15.26
N ALA A 115 -13.22 8.06 15.99
CA ALA A 115 -12.53 9.33 16.24
C ALA A 115 -11.90 9.91 14.97
N LEU A 116 -11.61 9.09 13.96
CA LEU A 116 -11.19 9.55 12.64
C LEU A 116 -12.41 10.00 11.82
N THR A 117 -12.24 11.08 11.06
CA THR A 117 -13.26 11.54 10.11
C THR A 117 -13.58 10.45 9.08
N PRO A 118 -14.77 10.47 8.45
CA PRO A 118 -15.07 9.54 7.35
C PRO A 118 -14.03 9.59 6.24
N GLN A 119 -13.53 10.78 5.90
CA GLN A 119 -12.44 10.94 4.93
C GLN A 119 -11.15 10.25 5.39
N GLY A 120 -10.70 10.50 6.63
CA GLY A 120 -9.46 9.89 7.13
C GLY A 120 -9.54 8.36 7.22
N ARG A 121 -10.73 7.82 7.48
CA ARG A 121 -10.99 6.38 7.36
C ARG A 121 -10.90 5.92 5.91
N ALA A 122 -11.54 6.59 4.96
CA ALA A 122 -11.38 6.24 3.55
C ALA A 122 -9.90 6.28 3.12
N ASP A 123 -9.16 7.34 3.49
CA ASP A 123 -7.73 7.45 3.21
C ASP A 123 -6.92 6.27 3.81
N MET A 124 -7.27 5.85 5.02
CA MET A 124 -6.66 4.67 5.65
C MET A 124 -6.94 3.38 4.87
N VAL A 125 -8.17 3.16 4.38
CA VAL A 125 -8.51 1.99 3.55
C VAL A 125 -7.66 2.00 2.29
N ALA A 126 -7.57 3.14 1.61
CA ALA A 126 -6.72 3.30 0.44
C ALA A 126 -5.25 2.96 0.74
N TYR A 127 -4.72 3.36 1.90
CA TYR A 127 -3.36 3.01 2.31
C TYR A 127 -3.20 1.53 2.67
N ILE A 128 -4.13 0.91 3.39
CA ILE A 128 -4.08 -0.53 3.72
C ILE A 128 -3.99 -1.39 2.45
N LYS A 129 -4.68 -0.98 1.38
CA LYS A 129 -4.65 -1.65 0.08
C LYS A 129 -3.28 -1.57 -0.63
N THR A 130 -2.31 -0.79 -0.15
CA THR A 130 -0.96 -0.75 -0.74
C THR A 130 -0.06 -1.88 -0.24
N PHE A 131 -0.41 -2.55 0.86
CA PHE A 131 0.43 -3.60 1.44
C PHE A 131 0.38 -4.93 0.67
N SER A 132 -0.57 -5.09 -0.26
CA SER A 132 -0.71 -6.26 -1.11
C SER A 132 -0.80 -5.86 -2.58
N PRO A 133 -0.15 -6.60 -3.50
CA PRO A 133 -0.31 -6.39 -4.94
C PRO A 133 -1.59 -7.01 -5.53
N LYS A 134 -2.33 -7.79 -4.74
CA LYS A 134 -3.61 -8.41 -5.15
C LYS A 134 -4.76 -7.42 -5.14
#